data_AF-A0A4Z1KSF4-F1
#
_entry.id   AF-A0A4Z1KSF4-F1
#
_cell.length_a   1.000
_cell.length_b   1.000
_cell.length_c   1.000
_cell.angle_alpha   90.00
_cell.angle_beta   90.00
_cell.angle_gamma   90.00
#
_symmetry.space_group_name_H-M   'P 1'
#
loop_
_entity.id
_entity.type
_entity.pdbx_description
1 polymer ?
#
loop_
_entity_poly.entity_id
_entity_poly.type
_entity_poly.pdbx_seq_one_letter_code
_entity_poly.pdbx_strand_id
1 'polypeptide(L)'
;MNSDFPYNGILPFTYQASGILFADWINLFTLCLAPLIVHIVAGVPSPVYLSSPRPRWHERLGHYNPTSILWRYFSIIDRRARSRAWNAADMAASNTHFWTSNGWDGSENMMRRSRRFCTRIPSSPHAVWVSKTSAETVATVLQGLQAAWQLVGGLDGGGYSNTISLGTVFAPPAICGLIRLPAAIWISDDYSYVDVDIDIDGEDNSEPEIETCDGYSLTNTLKPRKSPTSRTLLSLGLLEPFPVQSLDLHSLHSWRGTTIRISFLLPLLALLTLALLYLTPYNTSSYPTNIFFTLTQFLVVTFFTIFLVCSIPIYTFFFLTNHSTTTIIPCITSLWYKIYTALLFACMLVLVCVAGLETRATPCGLYTTTPPGFFDMVVCGGLSVSPDGALEGVTSSLPFGVAWRNNTSEEMGDGEVHVGEFEGWCKIGRMGDVVEAFSPVNLSSFGG
;
A
#
# COMPACT_ATOMS: atom_id res chain seq x y z
N MET A 1 11.11 29.59 27.07
CA MET A 1 9.96 29.32 26.17
C MET A 1 8.72 29.92 26.81
N ASN A 2 7.98 30.79 26.11
CA ASN A 2 6.74 31.38 26.62
C ASN A 2 5.67 30.30 26.83
N SER A 3 4.95 30.42 27.94
CA SER A 3 4.07 29.43 28.57
C SER A 3 2.67 29.29 27.95
N ASP A 4 2.47 29.71 26.70
CA ASP A 4 1.13 29.74 26.06
C ASP A 4 1.00 28.73 24.90
N PHE A 5 1.59 27.53 25.03
CA PHE A 5 1.20 26.45 24.15
C PHE A 5 -0.13 25.87 24.65
N PRO A 6 -1.22 25.93 23.87
CA PRO A 6 -2.48 25.33 24.26
C PRO A 6 -2.26 23.84 24.56
N TYR A 7 -2.78 23.39 25.69
CA TYR A 7 -2.85 21.97 26.05
C TYR A 7 -3.49 21.19 24.90
N ASN A 8 -2.70 20.33 24.25
CA ASN A 8 -3.04 19.62 23.00
C ASN A 8 -3.24 20.54 21.79
N GLY A 9 -2.33 20.45 20.82
CA GLY A 9 -2.41 21.27 19.62
C GLY A 9 -1.64 20.67 18.44
N ILE A 10 -2.14 20.95 17.24
CA ILE A 10 -1.37 20.78 16.02
C ILE A 10 -0.30 21.87 16.03
N LEU A 11 0.96 21.47 15.94
CA LEU A 11 2.08 22.41 15.81
C LEU A 11 1.90 23.22 14.53
N PRO A 12 2.25 24.53 14.55
CA PRO A 12 2.22 25.33 13.34
C PRO A 12 3.15 24.69 12.30
N PHE A 13 2.74 24.79 11.03
CA PHE A 13 3.55 24.34 9.91
C PHE A 13 4.94 25.00 9.97
N THR A 14 5.98 24.18 9.84
CA THR A 14 7.37 24.62 9.88
C THR A 14 8.08 24.14 8.64
N TYR A 15 8.57 25.08 7.84
CA TYR A 15 9.42 24.76 6.70
C TYR A 15 10.80 24.35 7.20
N GLN A 16 11.18 23.09 7.00
CA GLN A 16 12.43 22.52 7.51
C GLN A 16 13.21 21.70 6.47
N ALA A 17 12.72 21.67 5.24
CA ALA A 17 13.33 20.97 4.10
C ALA A 17 14.74 21.48 3.69
N SER A 18 15.23 22.58 4.28
CA SER A 18 16.56 23.11 4.03
C SER A 18 17.64 22.20 4.64
N GLY A 19 18.54 21.67 3.80
CA GLY A 19 19.68 20.87 4.25
C GLY A 19 19.65 19.40 3.82
N ILE A 20 18.58 18.94 3.16
CA ILE A 20 18.51 17.59 2.57
C ILE A 20 19.21 17.61 1.20
N LEU A 21 20.19 16.72 1.00
CA LEU A 21 20.89 16.60 -0.28
C LEU A 21 19.96 16.07 -1.38
N PHE A 22 20.26 16.37 -2.64
CA PHE A 22 19.44 15.88 -3.76
C PHE A 22 19.35 14.35 -3.81
N ALA A 23 20.44 13.64 -3.49
CA ALA A 23 20.43 12.18 -3.44
C ALA A 23 19.47 11.65 -2.37
N ASP A 24 19.40 12.31 -1.22
CA ASP A 24 18.48 11.97 -0.14
C ASP A 24 17.03 12.25 -0.51
N TRP A 25 16.76 13.31 -1.27
CA TRP A 25 15.43 13.55 -1.83
C TRP A 25 14.97 12.40 -2.72
N ILE A 26 15.81 11.92 -3.62
CA ILE A 26 15.48 10.79 -4.49
C ILE A 26 15.20 9.53 -3.66
N ASN A 27 16.00 9.26 -2.63
CA ASN A 27 15.78 8.15 -1.71
C ASN A 27 14.44 8.29 -0.96
N LEU A 28 14.14 9.46 -0.41
CA LEU A 28 12.90 9.73 0.33
C LEU A 28 11.67 9.60 -0.57
N PHE A 29 11.70 10.14 -1.78
CA PHE A 29 10.60 9.96 -2.74
C PHE A 29 10.44 8.51 -3.17
N THR A 30 11.54 7.78 -3.34
CA THR A 30 11.50 6.34 -3.66
C THR A 30 10.84 5.56 -2.53
N LEU A 31 11.23 5.80 -1.28
CA LEU A 31 10.63 5.16 -0.09
C LEU A 31 9.16 5.54 0.08
N CYS A 32 8.81 6.80 -0.16
CA CYS A 32 7.44 7.30 -0.10
C CYS A 32 6.55 6.60 -1.13
N LEU A 33 6.98 6.55 -2.39
CA LEU A 33 6.19 6.07 -3.50
C LEU A 33 6.20 4.55 -3.64
N ALA A 34 7.23 3.85 -3.14
CA ALA A 34 7.35 2.40 -3.29
C ALA A 34 6.13 1.63 -2.75
N PRO A 35 5.62 1.87 -1.52
CA PRO A 35 4.40 1.22 -1.04
C PRO A 35 3.19 1.51 -1.93
N LEU A 36 3.01 2.77 -2.36
CA LEU A 36 1.88 3.17 -3.20
C LEU A 36 1.94 2.49 -4.58
N ILE A 37 3.09 2.52 -5.23
CA ILE A 37 3.32 1.92 -6.55
C ILE A 37 3.16 0.40 -6.48
N VAL A 38 3.79 -0.27 -5.51
CA VAL A 38 3.69 -1.73 -5.38
C VAL A 38 2.23 -2.14 -5.17
N HIS A 39 1.49 -1.45 -4.30
CA HIS A 39 0.07 -1.73 -4.09
C HIS A 39 -0.78 -1.51 -5.33
N ILE A 40 -0.53 -0.45 -6.09
CA ILE A 40 -1.24 -0.14 -7.32
C ILE A 40 -0.90 -1.15 -8.43
N VAL A 41 0.38 -1.34 -8.72
CA VAL A 41 0.88 -2.20 -9.80
C VAL A 41 0.50 -3.65 -9.54
N ALA A 42 0.64 -4.13 -8.30
CA ALA A 42 0.24 -5.48 -7.95
C ALA A 42 -1.29 -5.63 -7.83
N GLY A 43 -1.99 -4.53 -7.53
CA GLY A 43 -3.42 -4.52 -7.21
C GLY A 43 -4.34 -4.46 -8.42
N VAL A 44 -3.93 -3.80 -9.50
CA VAL A 44 -4.75 -3.58 -10.70
C VAL A 44 -4.47 -4.65 -11.76
N PRO A 45 -5.44 -5.52 -12.10
CA PRO A 45 -5.24 -6.52 -13.14
C PRO A 45 -5.31 -5.90 -14.54
N SER A 46 -4.73 -6.60 -15.50
CA SER A 46 -4.87 -6.25 -16.92
C SER A 46 -6.34 -6.30 -17.36
N PRO A 47 -6.87 -5.21 -17.94
CA PRO A 47 -8.23 -5.20 -18.46
C PRO A 47 -8.30 -6.02 -19.77
N VAL A 48 -9.43 -6.69 -19.98
CA VAL A 48 -9.75 -7.41 -21.21
C VAL A 48 -10.98 -6.75 -21.84
N TYR A 49 -10.91 -6.47 -23.13
CA TYR A 49 -11.92 -5.69 -23.84
C TYR A 49 -12.73 -6.61 -24.75
N LEU A 50 -13.99 -6.81 -24.36
CA LEU A 50 -14.93 -7.68 -25.09
C LEU A 50 -15.94 -6.87 -25.92
N SER A 51 -15.79 -5.54 -25.98
CA SER A 51 -16.67 -4.66 -26.73
C SER A 51 -15.90 -3.49 -27.34
N SER A 52 -16.37 -3.03 -28.51
CA SER A 52 -15.76 -1.97 -29.31
C SER A 52 -15.61 -0.62 -28.60
N PRO A 53 -16.62 -0.07 -27.87
CA PRO A 53 -16.40 1.19 -27.17
C PRO A 53 -15.42 0.95 -26.01
N ARG A 54 -14.16 1.35 -26.19
CA ARG A 54 -13.14 1.26 -25.12
C ARG A 54 -13.54 2.17 -23.95
N PRO A 55 -13.24 1.77 -22.69
CA PRO A 55 -13.57 2.59 -21.53
C PRO A 55 -12.79 3.90 -21.58
N ARG A 56 -13.47 4.99 -21.23
CA ARG A 56 -12.84 6.30 -21.09
C ARG A 56 -11.80 6.25 -19.98
N TRP A 57 -10.80 7.12 -20.05
CA TRP A 57 -9.71 7.15 -19.06
C TRP A 57 -10.23 7.25 -17.60
N HIS A 58 -11.27 8.05 -17.37
CA HIS A 58 -11.86 8.24 -16.04
C HIS A 58 -12.62 7.01 -15.52
N GLU A 59 -12.95 6.04 -16.37
CA GLU A 59 -13.55 4.76 -15.97
C GLU A 59 -12.50 3.76 -15.50
N ARG A 60 -11.23 4.02 -15.79
CA ARG A 60 -10.10 3.24 -15.28
C ARG A 60 -9.66 3.71 -13.91
N LEU A 61 -9.87 5.00 -13.60
CA LEU A 61 -9.39 5.64 -12.36
C LEU A 61 -9.83 4.89 -11.10
N GLY A 62 -11.08 4.39 -11.06
CA GLY A 62 -11.61 3.67 -9.92
C GLY A 62 -10.84 2.38 -9.58
N HIS A 63 -10.22 1.72 -10.56
CA HIS A 63 -9.45 0.49 -10.32
C HIS A 63 -8.16 0.77 -9.55
N TYR A 64 -7.59 1.96 -9.69
CA TYR A 64 -6.40 2.41 -8.97
C TYR A 64 -6.70 2.85 -7.52
N ASN A 65 -7.97 2.93 -7.14
CA ASN A 65 -8.36 3.27 -5.78
C ASN A 65 -8.00 2.13 -4.82
N PRO A 66 -7.29 2.39 -3.70
CA PRO A 66 -6.99 1.38 -2.68
C PRO A 66 -8.22 0.60 -2.19
N THR A 67 -9.39 1.24 -2.12
CA THR A 67 -10.66 0.59 -1.79
C THR A 67 -11.05 -0.49 -2.81
N SER A 68 -10.88 -0.21 -4.11
CA SER A 68 -11.17 -1.20 -5.17
C SER A 68 -10.16 -2.35 -5.17
N ILE A 69 -8.88 -2.05 -4.88
CA ILE A 69 -7.81 -3.06 -4.82
C ILE A 69 -8.07 -4.03 -3.65
N LEU A 70 -8.41 -3.53 -2.47
CA LEU A 70 -8.74 -4.37 -1.32
C LEU A 70 -10.01 -5.20 -1.55
N TRP A 71 -11.03 -4.61 -2.20
CA TRP A 71 -12.23 -5.34 -2.62
C TRP A 71 -11.88 -6.54 -3.51
N ARG A 72 -10.97 -6.37 -4.48
CA ARG A 72 -10.50 -7.47 -5.32
C ARG A 72 -9.92 -8.61 -4.49
N TYR A 73 -9.02 -8.32 -3.54
CA TYR A 73 -8.43 -9.36 -2.68
C TYR A 73 -9.50 -10.14 -1.90
N PHE A 74 -10.45 -9.42 -1.28
CA PHE A 74 -11.59 -10.04 -0.62
C PHE A 74 -12.40 -10.94 -1.57
N SER A 75 -12.77 -10.42 -2.73
CA SER A 75 -13.68 -11.11 -3.66
C SER A 75 -13.08 -12.42 -4.19
N ILE A 76 -11.76 -12.48 -4.40
CA ILE A 76 -11.05 -13.69 -4.83
C ILE A 76 -11.11 -14.74 -3.71
N ILE A 77 -10.84 -14.35 -2.46
CA ILE A 77 -10.89 -15.26 -1.31
C ILE A 77 -12.32 -15.78 -1.08
N ASP A 78 -13.31 -14.89 -1.09
CA ASP A 78 -14.73 -15.23 -0.91
C ASP A 78 -15.20 -16.24 -1.96
N ARG A 79 -14.86 -16.01 -3.23
CA ARG A 79 -15.17 -16.95 -4.32
C ARG A 79 -14.49 -18.29 -4.13
N ARG A 80 -13.20 -18.29 -3.82
CA ARG A 80 -12.46 -19.53 -3.62
C ARG A 80 -13.08 -20.37 -2.51
N ALA A 81 -13.45 -19.77 -1.39
CA ALA A 81 -14.03 -20.49 -0.27
C ALA A 81 -15.44 -20.98 -0.52
N ARG A 82 -16.21 -20.28 -1.37
CA ARG A 82 -17.53 -20.72 -1.82
C ARG A 82 -17.47 -21.76 -2.94
N SER A 83 -16.40 -21.83 -3.74
CA SER A 83 -16.28 -22.83 -4.81
C SER A 83 -16.16 -24.26 -4.29
N ARG A 84 -16.96 -25.18 -4.86
CA ARG A 84 -16.83 -26.63 -4.64
C ARG A 84 -15.71 -27.24 -5.47
N ALA A 85 -15.59 -26.80 -6.72
CA ALA A 85 -14.52 -27.15 -7.63
C ALA A 85 -13.86 -25.86 -8.12
N TRP A 86 -12.58 -25.67 -7.78
CA TRP A 86 -11.78 -24.52 -8.20
C TRP A 86 -10.74 -24.98 -9.20
N ASN A 87 -10.83 -24.51 -10.44
CA ASN A 87 -9.88 -24.86 -11.50
C ASN A 87 -9.07 -23.63 -11.97
N ALA A 88 -8.08 -23.88 -12.82
CA ALA A 88 -7.19 -22.85 -13.35
C ALA A 88 -7.93 -21.78 -14.18
N ALA A 89 -9.00 -22.15 -14.89
CA ALA A 89 -9.81 -21.21 -15.65
C ALA A 89 -10.65 -20.28 -14.75
N ASP A 90 -11.17 -20.80 -13.63
CA ASP A 90 -11.90 -20.02 -12.62
C ASP A 90 -10.98 -19.04 -11.90
N MET A 91 -9.73 -19.45 -11.65
CA MET A 91 -8.69 -18.57 -11.13
C MET A 91 -8.38 -17.43 -12.11
N ALA A 92 -8.12 -17.74 -13.40
CA ALA A 92 -7.85 -16.72 -14.42
C ALA A 92 -9.00 -15.72 -14.53
N ALA A 93 -10.23 -16.23 -14.63
CA ALA A 93 -11.41 -15.40 -14.81
C ALA A 93 -11.75 -14.56 -13.57
N SER A 94 -11.42 -15.02 -12.36
CA SER A 94 -11.56 -14.21 -11.13
C SER A 94 -10.52 -13.10 -11.01
N ASN A 95 -9.37 -13.24 -11.65
CA ASN A 95 -8.34 -12.22 -11.63
C ASN A 95 -8.49 -11.16 -12.72
N THR A 96 -9.32 -11.42 -13.74
CA THR A 96 -9.46 -10.55 -14.91
C THR A 96 -10.55 -9.51 -14.72
N HIS A 97 -10.35 -8.31 -15.26
CA HIS A 97 -11.40 -7.29 -15.38
C HIS A 97 -11.90 -7.23 -16.82
N PHE A 98 -13.16 -7.64 -17.04
CA PHE A 98 -13.76 -7.60 -18.37
C PHE A 98 -14.49 -6.28 -18.59
N TRP A 99 -14.21 -5.64 -19.72
CA TRP A 99 -14.98 -4.52 -20.22
C TRP A 99 -15.99 -5.01 -21.27
N THR A 100 -17.27 -4.83 -20.97
CA THR A 100 -18.39 -5.27 -21.81
C THR A 100 -19.19 -4.07 -22.33
N SER A 101 -20.19 -4.31 -23.18
CA SER A 101 -21.11 -3.26 -23.64
C SER A 101 -21.83 -2.53 -22.50
N ASN A 102 -21.95 -3.18 -21.35
CA ASN A 102 -22.61 -2.64 -20.16
C ASN A 102 -21.60 -2.08 -19.13
N GLY A 103 -20.32 -1.96 -19.51
CA GLY A 103 -19.23 -1.49 -18.66
C GLY A 103 -18.41 -2.62 -18.04
N TRP A 104 -17.77 -2.31 -16.91
CA TRP A 104 -16.94 -3.26 -16.16
C TRP A 104 -17.77 -4.40 -15.57
N ASP A 105 -17.48 -5.64 -15.97
CA ASP A 105 -18.15 -6.83 -15.47
C ASP A 105 -17.11 -7.78 -14.86
N GLY A 106 -17.15 -7.90 -13.54
CA GLY A 106 -16.38 -8.87 -12.78
C GLY A 106 -17.25 -9.98 -12.21
N SER A 107 -18.49 -10.18 -12.66
CA SER A 107 -19.46 -11.10 -12.04
C SER A 107 -19.12 -12.59 -12.19
N GLU A 108 -19.70 -13.42 -11.33
CA GLU A 108 -19.63 -14.89 -11.45
C GLU A 108 -20.19 -15.42 -12.79
N ASN A 109 -21.17 -14.70 -13.38
CA ASN A 109 -21.69 -15.04 -14.70
C ASN A 109 -20.67 -14.74 -15.80
N MET A 110 -19.98 -13.60 -15.71
CA MET A 110 -18.88 -13.27 -16.62
C MET A 110 -17.75 -14.29 -16.51
N MET A 111 -17.50 -14.82 -15.32
CA MET A 111 -16.51 -15.90 -15.11
C MET A 111 -16.81 -17.16 -15.94
N ARG A 112 -18.08 -17.49 -16.13
CA ARG A 112 -18.50 -18.62 -16.99
C ARG A 112 -18.37 -18.27 -18.47
N ARG A 113 -18.81 -17.07 -18.85
CA ARG A 113 -18.81 -16.59 -20.24
C ARG A 113 -17.38 -16.36 -20.76
N SER A 114 -16.46 -15.93 -19.91
CA SER A 114 -15.09 -15.57 -20.28
C SER A 114 -14.28 -16.75 -20.82
N ARG A 115 -14.62 -17.98 -20.42
CA ARG A 115 -13.94 -19.20 -20.88
C ARG A 115 -13.87 -19.31 -22.41
N ARG A 116 -14.86 -18.78 -23.13
CA ARG A 116 -14.88 -18.77 -24.60
C ARG A 116 -13.81 -17.88 -25.23
N PHE A 117 -13.38 -16.86 -24.50
CA PHE A 117 -12.40 -15.87 -24.95
C PHE A 117 -10.98 -16.18 -24.43
N CYS A 118 -10.79 -17.25 -23.65
CA CYS A 118 -9.49 -17.57 -23.07
C CYS A 118 -8.52 -18.14 -24.13
N THR A 119 -7.33 -17.54 -24.23
CA THR A 119 -6.24 -17.96 -25.12
C THR A 119 -5.14 -18.70 -24.37
N ARG A 120 -4.95 -18.40 -23.08
CA ARG A 120 -3.96 -19.03 -22.20
C ARG A 120 -4.55 -19.21 -20.82
N ILE A 121 -4.57 -20.46 -20.35
CA ILE A 121 -4.94 -20.84 -18.98
C ILE A 121 -3.64 -21.00 -18.18
N PRO A 122 -3.62 -20.59 -16.90
CA PRO A 122 -2.49 -20.83 -16.03
C PRO A 122 -2.22 -22.34 -15.87
N SER A 123 -0.97 -22.71 -15.65
CA SER A 123 -0.56 -24.12 -15.50
C SER A 123 -1.13 -24.81 -14.25
N SER A 124 -1.58 -24.03 -13.27
CA SER A 124 -2.07 -24.51 -11.98
C SER A 124 -3.28 -23.70 -11.51
N PRO A 125 -4.19 -24.27 -10.69
CA PRO A 125 -5.27 -23.53 -10.01
C PRO A 125 -4.77 -22.65 -8.84
N HIS A 126 -3.46 -22.56 -8.65
CA HIS A 126 -2.78 -21.73 -7.65
C HIS A 126 -1.65 -20.93 -8.30
N ALA A 127 -1.30 -19.79 -7.69
CA ALA A 127 -0.16 -18.98 -8.09
C ALA A 127 1.14 -19.80 -7.99
N VAL A 128 1.99 -19.67 -9.01
CA VAL A 128 3.31 -20.33 -9.03
C VAL A 128 4.24 -19.59 -8.08
N TRP A 129 4.89 -20.33 -7.18
CA TRP A 129 5.78 -19.77 -6.13
C TRP A 129 6.87 -18.84 -6.68
N VAL A 130 7.44 -19.16 -7.84
CA VAL A 130 8.42 -18.32 -8.54
C VAL A 130 7.73 -17.64 -9.73
N SER A 131 6.98 -16.58 -9.45
CA SER A 131 6.29 -15.78 -10.47
C SER A 131 6.33 -14.30 -10.14
N LYS A 132 5.99 -13.44 -11.12
CA LYS A 132 5.86 -11.99 -10.94
C LYS A 132 4.90 -11.66 -9.78
N THR A 133 3.74 -12.33 -9.71
CA THR A 133 2.73 -12.07 -8.68
C THR A 133 3.16 -12.53 -7.29
N SER A 134 4.01 -13.57 -7.20
CA SER A 134 4.63 -13.99 -5.95
C SER A 134 5.66 -12.97 -5.46
N ALA A 135 6.50 -12.42 -6.34
CA ALA A 135 7.45 -11.36 -5.98
C ALA A 135 6.73 -10.08 -5.51
N GLU A 136 5.68 -9.67 -6.22
CA GLU A 136 4.82 -8.55 -5.81
C GLU A 136 4.18 -8.78 -4.43
N THR A 137 3.71 -10.00 -4.17
CA THR A 137 3.14 -10.36 -2.87
C THR A 137 4.20 -10.29 -1.77
N VAL A 138 5.39 -10.86 -1.99
CA VAL A 138 6.49 -10.80 -1.01
C VAL A 138 6.84 -9.36 -0.69
N ALA A 139 7.01 -8.51 -1.72
CA ALA A 139 7.28 -7.09 -1.52
C ALA A 139 6.19 -6.39 -0.70
N THR A 140 4.92 -6.61 -1.06
CA THR A 140 3.76 -6.01 -0.36
C THR A 140 3.68 -6.47 1.09
N VAL A 141 3.93 -7.76 1.36
CA VAL A 141 3.86 -8.34 2.71
C VAL A 141 5.02 -7.84 3.57
N LEU A 142 6.24 -7.78 3.04
CA LEU A 142 7.39 -7.24 3.78
C LEU A 142 7.19 -5.77 4.13
N GLN A 143 6.69 -4.95 3.20
CA GLN A 143 6.34 -3.56 3.47
C GLN A 143 5.25 -3.44 4.55
N GLY A 144 4.22 -4.29 4.47
CA GLY A 144 3.16 -4.32 5.48
C GLY A 144 3.62 -4.77 6.86
N LEU A 145 4.51 -5.76 6.93
CA LEU A 145 5.12 -6.22 8.19
C LEU A 145 6.01 -5.14 8.80
N GLN A 146 6.84 -4.47 7.98
CA GLN A 146 7.66 -3.36 8.44
C GLN A 146 6.80 -2.23 9.02
N ALA A 147 5.74 -1.84 8.32
CA ALA A 147 4.82 -0.80 8.79
C ALA A 147 4.06 -1.22 10.07
N ALA A 148 3.61 -2.47 10.15
CA ALA A 148 2.95 -3.00 11.35
C ALA A 148 3.92 -3.03 12.55
N TRP A 149 5.18 -3.43 12.33
CA TRP A 149 6.21 -3.42 13.37
C TRP A 149 6.48 -2.02 13.90
N GLN A 150 6.62 -1.03 13.00
CA GLN A 150 6.80 0.37 13.38
C GLN A 150 5.62 0.90 14.19
N LEU A 151 4.39 0.52 13.80
CA LEU A 151 3.17 0.90 14.50
C LEU A 151 3.08 0.30 15.91
N VAL A 152 3.44 -0.98 16.07
CA VAL A 152 3.50 -1.65 17.38
C VAL A 152 4.53 -1.00 18.28
N GLY A 153 5.74 -0.70 17.77
CA GLY A 153 6.75 0.05 18.51
C GLY A 153 6.31 1.47 18.88
N GLY A 154 5.34 2.04 18.16
CA GLY A 154 4.71 3.32 18.51
C GLY A 154 3.82 3.25 19.76
N LEU A 155 3.23 2.09 20.06
CA LEU A 155 2.36 1.90 21.23
C LEU A 155 3.12 1.95 22.56
N ASP A 156 4.41 1.61 22.56
CA ASP A 156 5.28 1.58 23.74
C ASP A 156 5.93 2.93 24.07
N GLY A 157 5.51 4.05 23.47
CA GLY A 157 5.96 5.38 23.86
C GLY A 157 6.25 6.38 22.74
N GLY A 158 5.55 6.32 21.60
CA GLY A 158 5.58 7.39 20.58
C GLY A 158 6.62 7.24 19.48
N GLY A 159 7.23 6.05 19.31
CA GLY A 159 8.24 5.80 18.28
C GLY A 159 7.75 6.07 16.85
N TYR A 160 6.51 5.68 16.50
CA TYR A 160 6.00 5.86 15.14
C TYR A 160 5.71 7.33 14.82
N SER A 161 4.99 8.05 15.69
CA SER A 161 4.68 9.47 15.46
C SER A 161 5.96 10.28 15.27
N ASN A 162 6.97 10.02 16.10
CA ASN A 162 8.21 10.79 16.10
C ASN A 162 9.12 10.47 14.88
N THR A 163 8.89 9.36 14.19
CA THR A 163 9.67 8.92 13.02
C THR A 163 8.93 9.11 11.68
N ILE A 164 7.78 9.80 11.68
CA ILE A 164 7.09 10.15 10.44
C ILE A 164 7.93 11.16 9.66
N SER A 165 8.27 10.78 8.44
CA SER A 165 8.97 11.57 7.43
C SER A 165 8.36 11.32 6.05
N LEU A 166 8.78 12.06 5.02
CA LEU A 166 8.38 11.83 3.65
C LEU A 166 8.54 10.36 3.22
N GLY A 167 9.59 9.67 3.69
CA GLY A 167 9.80 8.25 3.36
C GLY A 167 8.77 7.29 3.96
N THR A 168 8.05 7.70 5.00
CA THR A 168 7.16 6.83 5.80
C THR A 168 5.70 7.28 5.83
N VAL A 169 5.30 8.37 5.16
CA VAL A 169 3.91 8.87 5.13
C VAL A 169 2.92 7.81 4.63
N PHE A 170 3.35 7.00 3.65
CA PHE A 170 2.56 5.91 3.07
C PHE A 170 2.97 4.54 3.64
N ALA A 171 3.47 4.48 4.87
CA ALA A 171 3.63 3.22 5.59
C ALA A 171 2.27 2.63 6.04
N PRO A 172 1.28 3.40 6.53
CA PRO A 172 0.01 2.79 6.96
C PRO A 172 -0.85 2.12 5.86
N PRO A 173 -0.91 2.56 4.59
CA PRO A 173 -1.49 1.79 3.49
C PRO A 173 -0.74 0.47 3.26
N ALA A 174 0.57 0.40 3.55
CA ALA A 174 1.33 -0.84 3.43
C ALA A 174 0.81 -1.91 4.40
N ILE A 175 0.27 -1.52 5.57
CA ILE A 175 -0.38 -2.45 6.51
C ILE A 175 -1.61 -3.10 5.87
N CYS A 176 -2.36 -2.35 5.04
CA CYS A 176 -3.45 -2.93 4.26
C CYS A 176 -2.95 -3.97 3.24
N GLY A 177 -1.64 -3.98 2.94
CA GLY A 177 -0.98 -4.96 2.07
C GLY A 177 -0.95 -6.35 2.67
N LEU A 178 -0.97 -6.47 4.00
CA LEU A 178 -1.11 -7.75 4.69
C LEU A 178 -2.44 -8.44 4.37
N ILE A 179 -3.48 -7.67 4.02
CA ILE A 179 -4.79 -8.20 3.59
C ILE A 179 -4.69 -8.91 2.23
N ARG A 180 -3.62 -8.68 1.45
CA ARG A 180 -3.35 -9.42 0.22
C ARG A 180 -2.95 -10.87 0.49
N LEU A 181 -2.30 -11.16 1.63
CA LEU A 181 -1.68 -12.45 1.91
C LEU A 181 -2.65 -13.64 1.78
N PRO A 182 -3.88 -13.61 2.31
CA PRO A 182 -4.80 -14.73 2.16
C PRO A 182 -5.26 -14.93 0.71
N ALA A 183 -5.26 -13.87 -0.11
CA ALA A 183 -5.62 -13.94 -1.53
C ALA A 183 -4.46 -14.39 -2.42
N ALA A 184 -3.20 -14.21 -1.97
CA ALA A 184 -2.01 -14.37 -2.78
C ALA A 184 -1.89 -15.71 -3.49
N ILE A 185 -2.34 -16.80 -2.85
CA ILE A 185 -2.35 -18.15 -3.41
C ILE A 185 -3.19 -18.25 -4.69
N TRP A 186 -4.15 -17.36 -4.87
CA TRP A 186 -5.08 -17.34 -6.01
C TRP A 186 -4.98 -16.06 -6.84
N ILE A 187 -4.03 -15.18 -6.55
CA ILE A 187 -3.72 -14.02 -7.38
C ILE A 187 -2.65 -14.43 -8.40
N SER A 188 -3.01 -14.37 -9.67
CA SER A 188 -2.13 -14.68 -10.78
C SER A 188 -2.36 -13.68 -11.90
N ASP A 189 -1.32 -13.40 -12.67
CA ASP A 189 -1.37 -12.66 -13.93
C ASP A 189 -1.00 -13.58 -15.12
N ASP A 190 -0.84 -14.89 -14.88
CA ASP A 190 -0.41 -15.86 -15.88
C ASP A 190 -1.60 -16.41 -16.69
N TYR A 191 -2.34 -15.52 -17.35
CA TYR A 191 -3.45 -15.85 -18.23
C TYR A 191 -3.55 -14.85 -19.38
N SER A 192 -4.29 -15.22 -20.42
CA SER A 192 -4.57 -14.32 -21.54
C SER A 192 -5.95 -14.59 -22.11
N TYR A 193 -6.59 -13.53 -22.59
CA TYR A 193 -7.87 -13.54 -23.26
C TYR A 193 -7.76 -12.80 -24.60
N VAL A 194 -8.63 -13.14 -25.54
CA VAL A 194 -8.77 -12.40 -26.80
C VAL A 194 -9.42 -11.05 -26.50
N ASP A 195 -8.78 -9.98 -26.92
CA ASP A 195 -9.42 -8.68 -27.06
C ASP A 195 -10.23 -8.66 -28.35
N VAL A 196 -11.52 -8.34 -28.24
CA VAL A 196 -12.44 -8.23 -29.38
C VAL A 196 -12.45 -6.76 -29.80
N ASP A 197 -11.50 -6.39 -30.65
CA ASP A 197 -11.58 -5.15 -31.41
C ASP A 197 -12.48 -5.38 -32.62
N ILE A 198 -13.72 -4.89 -32.54
CA ILE A 198 -14.54 -4.72 -33.73
C ILE A 198 -14.08 -3.40 -34.32
N ASP A 199 -13.14 -3.46 -35.25
CA ASP A 199 -12.74 -2.32 -36.06
C ASP A 199 -14.00 -1.84 -36.80
N ILE A 200 -14.52 -0.69 -36.38
CA ILE A 200 -15.53 0.07 -37.12
C ILE A 200 -14.77 0.87 -38.19
N ASP A 201 -14.04 0.19 -39.05
CA ASP A 201 -13.38 0.80 -40.20
C ASP A 201 -14.02 0.25 -41.48
N GLY A 202 -14.84 1.09 -42.11
CA GLY A 202 -15.04 1.10 -43.56
C GLY A 202 -16.19 0.25 -44.11
N GLU A 203 -17.37 0.85 -44.17
CA GLU A 203 -18.09 1.07 -45.44
C GLU A 203 -18.21 -0.15 -46.39
N ASP A 204 -19.02 -1.13 -46.02
CA ASP A 204 -19.73 -1.92 -47.02
C ASP A 204 -21.19 -2.06 -46.56
N ASN A 205 -22.07 -1.31 -47.25
CA ASN A 205 -23.52 -1.24 -47.03
C ASN A 205 -24.20 -2.55 -47.49
N SER A 206 -23.76 -3.70 -47.00
CA SER A 206 -24.55 -4.92 -47.06
C SER A 206 -25.26 -5.07 -45.72
N GLU A 207 -26.51 -4.64 -45.67
CA GLU A 207 -27.45 -5.04 -44.63
C GLU A 207 -27.31 -6.56 -44.41
N PRO A 208 -27.08 -7.05 -43.18
CA PRO A 208 -27.21 -8.47 -42.93
C PRO A 208 -28.70 -8.80 -43.00
N GLU A 209 -29.12 -9.40 -44.11
CA GLU A 209 -30.40 -10.09 -44.20
C GLU A 209 -30.51 -11.04 -43.00
N ILE A 210 -31.46 -10.74 -42.11
CA ILE A 210 -31.86 -11.62 -41.02
C ILE A 210 -32.65 -12.75 -41.69
N GLU A 211 -31.95 -13.81 -42.07
CA GLU A 211 -32.56 -15.06 -42.47
C GLU A 211 -33.10 -15.76 -41.21
N THR A 212 -34.36 -15.48 -40.88
CA THR A 212 -35.14 -16.29 -39.94
C THR A 212 -35.38 -17.66 -40.56
N CYS A 213 -34.62 -18.66 -40.13
CA CYS A 213 -34.93 -20.07 -40.35
C CYS A 213 -35.06 -20.80 -39.01
N ASP A 214 -36.22 -21.41 -38.82
CA ASP A 214 -36.57 -22.31 -37.73
C ASP A 214 -35.62 -23.53 -37.67
N GLY A 215 -35.22 -23.91 -36.46
CA GLY A 215 -34.59 -25.20 -36.19
C GLY A 215 -33.16 -25.10 -35.66
N TYR A 216 -33.03 -25.11 -34.33
CA TYR A 216 -31.85 -25.47 -33.53
C TYR A 216 -30.52 -25.73 -34.27
N SER A 217 -29.69 -24.69 -34.40
CA SER A 217 -28.24 -24.85 -34.52
C SER A 217 -27.53 -23.64 -33.92
N LEU A 218 -26.93 -23.81 -32.73
CA LEU A 218 -26.24 -22.77 -31.97
C LEU A 218 -24.80 -22.60 -32.50
N THR A 219 -24.65 -22.15 -33.74
CA THR A 219 -23.35 -21.72 -34.30
C THR A 219 -23.50 -20.41 -35.06
N ASN A 220 -23.96 -19.36 -34.37
CA ASN A 220 -23.72 -17.99 -34.84
C ASN A 220 -22.23 -17.68 -34.71
N THR A 221 -21.56 -17.92 -35.82
CA THR A 221 -20.19 -17.54 -36.11
C THR A 221 -20.10 -16.01 -36.15
N LEU A 222 -19.70 -15.42 -35.04
CA LEU A 222 -18.88 -14.20 -35.07
C LEU A 222 -17.71 -14.51 -36.01
N LYS A 223 -17.76 -14.08 -37.27
CA LYS A 223 -16.62 -14.18 -38.19
C LYS A 223 -15.52 -13.27 -37.64
N PRO A 224 -14.39 -13.79 -37.12
CA PRO A 224 -13.23 -12.97 -36.86
C PRO A 224 -12.63 -12.67 -38.23
N ARG A 225 -12.81 -11.45 -38.76
CA ARG A 225 -12.17 -11.07 -40.02
C ARG A 225 -10.71 -10.73 -39.73
N LYS A 226 -9.81 -11.50 -40.38
CA LYS A 226 -8.35 -11.30 -40.45
C LYS A 226 -7.67 -10.95 -39.12
N SER A 227 -7.77 -11.85 -38.14
CA SER A 227 -6.94 -11.74 -36.94
C SER A 227 -5.48 -12.10 -37.24
N PRO A 228 -4.53 -11.52 -36.50
CA PRO A 228 -3.27 -12.19 -36.24
C PRO A 228 -3.60 -13.41 -35.36
N THR A 229 -3.78 -14.58 -35.97
CA THR A 229 -3.52 -15.93 -35.42
C THR A 229 -3.82 -16.19 -33.92
N SER A 230 -4.81 -15.56 -33.28
CA SER A 230 -5.14 -15.84 -31.87
C SER A 230 -6.20 -16.92 -31.79
N ARG A 231 -5.79 -18.18 -31.96
CA ARG A 231 -6.67 -19.34 -31.77
C ARG A 231 -7.06 -19.41 -30.29
N THR A 232 -8.36 -19.34 -29.96
CA THR A 232 -8.83 -19.55 -28.59
C THR A 232 -8.63 -21.02 -28.21
N LEU A 233 -8.45 -21.31 -26.92
CA LEU A 233 -8.29 -22.69 -26.45
C LEU A 233 -9.52 -23.56 -26.74
N LEU A 234 -10.70 -22.93 -26.75
CA LEU A 234 -11.95 -23.59 -27.17
C LEU A 234 -11.92 -23.94 -28.66
N SER A 235 -11.45 -23.04 -29.53
CA SER A 235 -11.32 -23.31 -30.98
C SER A 235 -10.30 -24.40 -31.30
N LEU A 236 -9.31 -24.60 -30.42
CA LEU A 236 -8.28 -25.63 -30.55
C LEU A 236 -8.73 -27.00 -30.00
N GLY A 237 -9.92 -27.10 -29.40
CA GLY A 237 -10.38 -28.33 -28.73
C GLY A 237 -9.55 -28.71 -27.49
N LEU A 238 -8.69 -27.81 -27.01
CA LEU A 238 -7.86 -28.00 -25.81
C LEU A 238 -8.62 -27.73 -24.51
N LEU A 239 -9.72 -26.99 -24.63
CA LEU A 239 -10.78 -26.98 -23.64
C LEU A 239 -11.85 -27.95 -24.15
N GLU A 240 -12.10 -29.03 -23.41
CA GLU A 240 -13.33 -29.80 -23.63
C GLU A 240 -14.51 -28.82 -23.58
N PRO A 241 -15.56 -29.01 -24.41
CA PRO A 241 -16.84 -28.36 -24.19
C PRO A 241 -17.38 -28.90 -22.87
N PHE A 242 -16.90 -28.32 -21.76
CA PHE A 242 -17.38 -28.66 -20.44
C PHE A 242 -18.89 -28.56 -20.51
N PRO A 243 -19.63 -29.58 -20.03
CA PRO A 243 -21.05 -29.39 -19.82
C PRO A 243 -21.20 -28.10 -19.03
N VAL A 244 -22.23 -27.32 -19.32
CA VAL A 244 -22.59 -26.09 -18.58
C VAL A 244 -23.01 -26.44 -17.14
N GLN A 245 -22.35 -27.42 -16.52
CA GLN A 245 -22.44 -27.73 -15.12
C GLN A 245 -22.05 -26.47 -14.36
N SER A 246 -23.02 -26.06 -13.56
CA SER A 246 -23.01 -24.91 -12.69
C SER A 246 -21.63 -24.73 -12.10
N LEU A 247 -21.12 -23.51 -12.20
CA LEU A 247 -20.11 -23.06 -11.26
C LEU A 247 -20.72 -23.24 -9.87
N ASP A 248 -20.35 -24.34 -9.22
CA ASP A 248 -21.05 -24.91 -8.07
C ASP A 248 -20.54 -24.17 -6.84
N LEU A 249 -21.01 -22.93 -6.70
CA LEU A 249 -20.70 -22.06 -5.59
C LEU A 249 -21.71 -22.31 -4.48
N HIS A 250 -21.20 -22.40 -3.25
CA HIS A 250 -22.04 -22.34 -2.07
C HIS A 250 -22.79 -21.00 -2.04
N SER A 251 -24.00 -21.05 -1.45
CA SER A 251 -24.82 -19.85 -1.22
C SER A 251 -24.01 -18.76 -0.53
N LEU A 252 -24.34 -17.51 -0.87
CA LEU A 252 -23.80 -16.30 -0.24
C LEU A 252 -24.04 -16.26 1.28
N HIS A 253 -25.03 -17.01 1.79
CA HIS A 253 -25.34 -17.13 3.21
C HIS A 253 -24.66 -18.33 3.90
N SER A 254 -23.76 -19.02 3.19
CA SER A 254 -22.97 -20.06 3.83
C SER A 254 -22.08 -19.47 4.92
N TRP A 255 -21.92 -20.19 6.03
CA TRP A 255 -21.08 -19.78 7.14
C TRP A 255 -19.65 -19.42 6.69
N ARG A 256 -19.14 -20.10 5.66
CA ARG A 256 -17.83 -19.84 5.04
C ARG A 256 -17.71 -18.42 4.48
N GLY A 257 -18.71 -17.97 3.73
CA GLY A 257 -18.72 -16.61 3.18
C GLY A 257 -18.80 -15.56 4.29
N THR A 258 -19.64 -15.81 5.30
CA THR A 258 -19.76 -14.92 6.48
C THR A 258 -18.44 -14.82 7.25
N THR A 259 -17.76 -15.93 7.52
CA THR A 259 -16.46 -15.94 8.21
C THR A 259 -15.42 -15.11 7.46
N ILE A 260 -15.36 -15.22 6.12
CA ILE A 260 -14.41 -14.46 5.31
C ILE A 260 -14.71 -12.96 5.37
N ARG A 261 -15.98 -12.56 5.22
CA ARG A 261 -16.40 -11.16 5.34
C ARG A 261 -16.03 -10.55 6.69
N ILE A 262 -16.28 -11.26 7.79
CA ILE A 262 -15.91 -10.81 9.14
C ILE A 262 -14.38 -10.71 9.27
N SER A 263 -13.65 -11.74 8.85
CA SER A 263 -12.18 -11.76 8.92
C SER A 263 -11.53 -10.64 8.09
N PHE A 264 -12.17 -10.21 7.00
CA PHE A 264 -11.70 -9.11 6.17
C PHE A 264 -12.01 -7.74 6.77
N LEU A 265 -13.19 -7.55 7.37
CA LEU A 265 -13.57 -6.28 8.00
C LEU A 265 -12.87 -6.03 9.33
N LEU A 266 -12.59 -7.08 10.11
CA LEU A 266 -11.96 -6.96 11.42
C LEU A 266 -10.65 -6.16 11.43
N PRO A 267 -9.64 -6.45 10.58
CA PRO A 267 -8.41 -5.65 10.54
C PRO A 267 -8.65 -4.20 10.10
N LEU A 268 -9.60 -3.96 9.19
CA LEU A 268 -9.95 -2.59 8.77
C LEU A 268 -10.60 -1.79 9.91
N LEU A 269 -11.48 -2.42 10.69
CA LEU A 269 -12.09 -1.82 11.88
C LEU A 269 -11.05 -1.58 12.98
N ALA A 270 -10.09 -2.48 13.15
CA ALA A 270 -8.98 -2.29 14.08
C ALA A 270 -8.12 -1.08 13.68
N LEU A 271 -7.78 -0.95 12.40
CA LEU A 271 -7.05 0.21 11.87
C LEU A 271 -7.85 1.51 12.01
N LEU A 272 -9.17 1.48 11.80
CA LEU A 272 -10.03 2.65 11.99
C LEU A 272 -10.06 3.07 13.46
N THR A 273 -10.26 2.11 14.36
CA THR A 273 -10.25 2.35 15.80
C THR A 273 -8.92 2.98 16.21
N LEU A 274 -7.81 2.44 15.72
CA LEU A 274 -6.49 2.98 15.99
C LEU A 274 -6.34 4.41 15.47
N ALA A 275 -6.75 4.70 14.23
CA ALA A 275 -6.70 6.05 13.67
C ALA A 275 -7.54 7.05 14.48
N LEU A 276 -8.73 6.64 14.95
CA LEU A 276 -9.57 7.47 15.82
C LEU A 276 -8.95 7.68 17.21
N LEU A 277 -8.29 6.66 17.76
CA LEU A 277 -7.55 6.80 19.02
C LEU A 277 -6.40 7.81 18.88
N TYR A 278 -5.69 7.82 17.74
CA TYR A 278 -4.66 8.83 17.47
C TYR A 278 -5.22 10.26 17.34
N LEU A 279 -6.48 10.44 16.94
CA LEU A 279 -7.14 11.76 16.91
C LEU A 279 -7.67 12.20 18.28
N THR A 280 -7.83 11.27 19.22
CA THR A 280 -8.43 11.56 20.52
C THR A 280 -7.33 11.89 21.54
N PRO A 281 -7.30 13.11 22.10
CA PRO A 281 -6.32 13.45 23.12
C PRO A 281 -6.54 12.57 24.36
N TYR A 282 -5.56 11.72 24.69
CA TYR A 282 -5.62 10.84 25.85
C TYR A 282 -5.04 11.56 27.07
N ASN A 283 -5.90 12.03 27.96
CA ASN A 283 -5.49 12.73 29.18
C ASN A 283 -5.30 11.71 30.31
N THR A 284 -4.10 11.13 30.46
CA THR A 284 -3.80 10.32 31.65
C THR A 284 -3.57 11.23 32.84
N SER A 285 -4.33 10.98 33.90
CA SER A 285 -4.40 11.77 35.14
C SER A 285 -3.08 11.90 35.92
N SER A 286 -1.99 11.27 35.49
CA SER A 286 -0.72 11.26 36.22
C SER A 286 0.35 12.16 35.61
N TYR A 287 0.30 12.44 34.30
CA TYR A 287 1.15 13.44 33.65
C TYR A 287 0.41 13.94 32.40
N PRO A 288 0.07 15.24 32.29
CA PRO A 288 -0.45 15.79 31.05
C PRO A 288 0.69 15.76 30.02
N THR A 289 0.82 14.63 29.33
CA THR A 289 1.64 14.55 28.13
C THR A 289 0.88 15.34 27.08
N ASN A 290 1.27 16.60 26.87
CA ASN A 290 0.80 17.36 25.73
C ASN A 290 1.29 16.62 24.47
N ILE A 291 0.39 15.87 23.83
CA ILE A 291 0.70 15.20 22.57
C ILE A 291 0.65 16.27 21.50
N PHE A 292 1.83 16.73 21.07
CA PHE A 292 1.96 17.66 19.96
C PHE A 292 1.99 16.88 18.65
N PHE A 293 1.09 17.22 17.73
CA PHE A 293 1.08 16.65 16.39
C PHE A 293 1.69 17.61 15.39
N THR A 294 2.58 17.13 14.53
CA THR A 294 2.97 17.91 13.34
C THR A 294 1.82 17.99 12.35
N LEU A 295 1.82 18.97 11.44
CA LEU A 295 0.78 19.05 10.42
C LEU A 295 0.78 17.79 9.55
N THR A 296 1.96 17.27 9.20
CA THR A 296 2.09 16.00 8.47
C THR A 296 1.44 14.84 9.21
N GLN A 297 1.73 14.65 10.50
CA GLN A 297 1.11 13.57 11.29
C GLN A 297 -0.42 13.70 11.31
N PHE A 298 -0.93 14.92 11.51
CA PHE A 298 -2.37 15.17 11.50
C PHE A 298 -3.00 14.84 10.13
N LEU A 299 -2.35 15.22 9.03
CA LEU A 299 -2.80 14.92 7.67
C LEU A 299 -2.74 13.43 7.35
N VAL A 300 -1.70 12.71 7.80
CA VAL A 300 -1.58 11.25 7.70
C VAL A 300 -2.80 10.61 8.36
N VAL A 301 -3.05 10.91 9.65
CA VAL A 301 -4.16 10.30 10.40
C VAL A 301 -5.51 10.68 9.77
N THR A 302 -5.69 11.93 9.37
CA THR A 302 -6.93 12.40 8.70
C THR A 302 -7.17 11.66 7.38
N PHE A 303 -6.13 11.51 6.55
CA PHE A 303 -6.21 10.77 5.30
C PHE A 303 -6.63 9.31 5.53
N PHE A 304 -6.03 8.61 6.51
CA PHE A 304 -6.41 7.22 6.82
C PHE A 304 -7.82 7.10 7.38
N THR A 305 -8.23 8.03 8.23
CA THR A 305 -9.60 8.07 8.74
C THR A 305 -10.60 8.24 7.60
N ILE A 306 -10.38 9.20 6.69
CA ILE A 306 -11.27 9.38 5.52
C ILE A 306 -11.32 8.10 4.67
N PHE A 307 -10.16 7.54 4.34
CA PHE A 307 -10.06 6.31 3.56
C PHE A 307 -10.85 5.15 4.20
N LEU A 308 -10.69 4.91 5.51
CA LEU A 308 -11.34 3.81 6.22
C LEU A 308 -12.83 4.07 6.47
N VAL A 309 -13.21 5.29 6.85
CA VAL A 309 -14.62 5.71 7.05
C VAL A 309 -15.40 5.65 5.75
N CYS A 310 -14.79 5.89 4.59
CA CYS A 310 -15.46 5.67 3.31
C CYS A 310 -15.48 4.20 2.90
N SER A 311 -14.37 3.47 3.08
CA SER A 311 -14.24 2.07 2.60
C SER A 311 -15.11 1.08 3.38
N ILE A 312 -15.11 1.16 4.72
CA ILE A 312 -15.81 0.18 5.58
C ILE A 312 -17.32 0.18 5.35
N PRO A 313 -18.02 1.33 5.28
CA PRO A 313 -19.44 1.35 4.95
C PRO A 313 -19.74 0.83 3.55
N ILE A 314 -18.89 1.13 2.55
CA ILE A 314 -19.08 0.60 1.19
C ILE A 314 -19.02 -0.93 1.21
N TYR A 315 -18.00 -1.52 1.87
CA TYR A 315 -17.88 -2.97 1.98
C TYR A 315 -19.06 -3.58 2.76
N THR A 316 -19.39 -2.98 3.90
CA THR A 316 -20.48 -3.45 4.76
C THR A 316 -21.81 -3.44 4.01
N PHE A 317 -22.10 -2.35 3.28
CA PHE A 317 -23.29 -2.25 2.45
C PHE A 317 -23.38 -3.39 1.43
N PHE A 318 -22.33 -3.61 0.64
CA PHE A 318 -22.36 -4.67 -0.37
C PHE A 318 -22.35 -6.09 0.21
N PHE A 319 -21.81 -6.27 1.41
CA PHE A 319 -21.89 -7.55 2.13
C PHE A 319 -23.30 -7.83 2.63
N LEU A 320 -24.01 -6.81 3.11
CA LEU A 320 -25.40 -6.93 3.58
C LEU A 320 -26.38 -7.11 2.42
N THR A 321 -26.17 -6.41 1.29
CA THR A 321 -27.02 -6.53 0.10
C THR A 321 -26.68 -7.74 -0.78
N ASN A 322 -25.69 -8.55 -0.40
CA ASN A 322 -25.22 -9.73 -1.14
C ASN A 322 -24.76 -9.45 -2.59
N HIS A 323 -24.27 -8.24 -2.85
CA HIS A 323 -23.68 -7.87 -4.14
C HIS A 323 -22.17 -8.15 -4.18
N SER A 324 -21.68 -9.07 -3.35
CA SER A 324 -20.28 -9.52 -3.32
C SER A 324 -19.92 -10.55 -4.40
N THR A 325 -20.80 -10.78 -5.38
CA THR A 325 -20.60 -11.77 -6.45
C THR A 325 -19.70 -11.26 -7.58
N THR A 326 -19.19 -10.03 -7.49
CA THR A 326 -18.31 -9.41 -8.50
C THR A 326 -16.93 -9.11 -7.91
N THR A 327 -15.88 -9.37 -8.69
CA THR A 327 -14.49 -9.01 -8.33
C THR A 327 -14.20 -7.53 -8.46
N ILE A 328 -15.03 -6.83 -9.23
CA ILE A 328 -14.98 -5.38 -9.39
C ILE A 328 -16.01 -4.77 -8.44
N ILE A 329 -15.65 -3.70 -7.72
CA ILE A 329 -16.57 -3.04 -6.80
C ILE A 329 -17.79 -2.50 -7.58
N PRO A 330 -19.04 -2.81 -7.17
CA PRO A 330 -20.21 -2.50 -7.99
C PRO A 330 -20.40 -1.00 -8.30
N CYS A 331 -19.92 -0.12 -7.40
CA CYS A 331 -20.02 1.33 -7.57
C CYS A 331 -18.89 1.96 -8.40
N ILE A 332 -17.99 1.18 -9.02
CA ILE A 332 -16.78 1.71 -9.67
C ILE A 332 -17.06 2.75 -10.77
N THR A 333 -18.17 2.59 -11.50
CA THR A 333 -18.58 3.49 -12.59
C THR A 333 -19.38 4.70 -12.11
N SER A 334 -19.87 4.67 -10.86
CA SER A 334 -20.70 5.74 -10.29
C SER A 334 -19.94 7.05 -10.16
N LEU A 335 -20.65 8.18 -10.32
CA LEU A 335 -20.05 9.51 -10.23
C LEU A 335 -19.48 9.80 -8.83
N TRP A 336 -20.21 9.44 -7.77
CA TRP A 336 -19.75 9.68 -6.40
C TRP A 336 -18.45 8.93 -6.08
N TYR A 337 -18.30 7.69 -6.59
CA TYR A 337 -17.09 6.91 -6.35
C TYR A 337 -15.89 7.48 -7.11
N LYS A 338 -16.12 8.03 -8.31
CA LYS A 338 -15.09 8.76 -9.07
C LYS A 338 -14.66 10.04 -8.35
N ILE A 339 -15.60 10.82 -7.82
CA ILE A 339 -15.30 12.01 -7.01
C ILE A 339 -14.50 11.64 -5.75
N TYR A 340 -14.94 10.61 -5.02
CA TYR A 340 -14.22 10.07 -3.87
C TYR A 340 -12.78 9.66 -4.22
N THR A 341 -12.61 8.96 -5.34
CA THR A 341 -11.29 8.52 -5.82
C THR A 341 -10.38 9.71 -6.15
N ALA A 342 -10.91 10.73 -6.85
CA ALA A 342 -10.16 11.94 -7.18
C ALA A 342 -9.78 12.74 -5.92
N LEU A 343 -10.70 12.85 -4.96
CA LEU A 343 -10.46 13.51 -3.68
C LEU A 343 -9.36 12.78 -2.90
N LEU A 344 -9.40 11.44 -2.85
CA LEU A 344 -8.40 10.64 -2.16
C LEU A 344 -6.99 10.84 -2.76
N PHE A 345 -6.88 10.86 -4.09
CA PHE A 345 -5.61 11.17 -4.77
C PHE A 345 -5.15 12.61 -4.54
N ALA A 346 -6.06 13.58 -4.49
CA ALA A 346 -5.72 14.95 -4.15
C ALA A 346 -5.20 15.07 -2.71
N CYS A 347 -5.81 14.37 -1.74
CA CYS A 347 -5.32 14.29 -0.38
C CYS A 347 -3.91 13.64 -0.30
N MET A 348 -3.65 12.58 -1.08
CA MET A 348 -2.31 11.98 -1.16
C MET A 348 -1.28 12.98 -1.69
N LEU A 349 -1.60 13.75 -2.73
CA LEU A 349 -0.70 14.77 -3.28
C LEU A 349 -0.38 15.86 -2.25
N VAL A 350 -1.41 16.39 -1.58
CA VAL A 350 -1.24 17.41 -0.52
C VAL A 350 -0.37 16.85 0.60
N LEU A 351 -0.60 15.61 1.01
CA LEU A 351 0.19 14.95 2.05
C LEU A 351 1.67 14.83 1.65
N VAL A 352 1.97 14.45 0.41
CA VAL A 352 3.36 14.39 -0.10
C VAL A 352 4.01 15.76 -0.10
N CYS A 353 3.30 16.80 -0.54
CA CYS A 353 3.82 18.17 -0.55
C CYS A 353 4.13 18.67 0.87
N VAL A 354 3.18 18.52 1.80
CA VAL A 354 3.37 18.98 3.19
C VAL A 354 4.47 18.17 3.89
N ALA A 355 4.45 16.83 3.74
CA ALA A 355 5.47 15.96 4.30
C ALA A 355 6.86 16.31 3.73
N GLY A 356 6.96 16.60 2.44
CA GLY A 356 8.20 17.08 1.84
C GLY A 356 8.70 18.36 2.50
N LEU A 357 7.84 19.37 2.67
CA LEU A 357 8.25 20.66 3.23
C LEU A 357 8.60 20.60 4.73
N GLU A 358 7.97 19.72 5.50
CA GLU A 358 8.24 19.54 6.94
C GLU A 358 9.36 18.52 7.23
N THR A 359 9.71 17.65 6.28
CA THR A 359 10.76 16.65 6.51
C THR A 359 12.12 17.33 6.64
N ARG A 360 12.85 16.97 7.68
CA ARG A 360 14.25 17.33 7.90
C ARG A 360 15.10 16.11 8.22
N ALA A 361 16.41 16.26 8.06
CA ALA A 361 17.39 15.35 8.64
C ALA A 361 17.65 15.70 10.10
N THR A 362 17.70 14.69 10.97
CA THR A 362 18.15 14.82 12.36
C THR A 362 19.67 14.73 12.43
N PRO A 363 20.31 15.16 13.53
CA PRO A 363 21.76 15.04 13.70
C PRO A 363 22.29 13.61 13.63
N CYS A 364 21.44 12.61 13.90
CA CYS A 364 21.81 11.19 13.75
C CYS A 364 21.65 10.64 12.33
N GLY A 365 21.23 11.46 11.36
CA GLY A 365 21.01 11.07 9.96
C GLY A 365 19.66 10.38 9.69
N LEU A 366 18.73 10.39 10.65
CA LEU A 366 17.36 9.92 10.44
C LEU A 366 16.48 11.08 9.93
N TYR A 367 15.32 10.76 9.38
CA TYR A 367 14.38 11.78 8.87
C TYR A 367 13.15 11.86 9.75
N THR A 368 12.69 13.08 10.02
CA THR A 368 11.46 13.34 10.78
C THR A 368 10.80 14.65 10.33
N THR A 369 9.53 14.81 10.67
CA THR A 369 8.75 16.05 10.50
C THR A 369 8.71 16.87 11.80
N THR A 370 9.22 16.36 12.91
CA THR A 370 9.23 17.09 14.18
C THR A 370 10.22 18.26 14.13
N PRO A 371 9.90 19.43 14.70
CA PRO A 371 10.84 20.55 14.77
C PRO A 371 12.13 20.21 15.52
N PRO A 372 13.25 20.92 15.26
CA PRO A 372 14.52 20.67 15.95
C PRO A 372 14.39 20.85 17.46
N GLY A 373 15.07 20.00 18.23
CA GLY A 373 15.00 20.02 19.70
C GLY A 373 13.76 19.32 20.28
N PHE A 374 12.75 19.01 19.46
CA PHE A 374 11.59 18.23 19.88
C PHE A 374 11.77 16.75 19.53
N PHE A 375 11.83 15.91 20.57
CA PHE A 375 11.87 14.45 20.46
C PHE A 375 13.06 13.85 19.68
N ASP A 376 14.08 14.64 19.33
CA ASP A 376 15.30 14.15 18.67
C ASP A 376 15.98 13.03 19.50
N MET A 377 15.97 13.16 20.83
CA MET A 377 16.44 12.12 21.76
C MET A 377 15.69 10.79 21.58
N VAL A 378 14.39 10.83 21.29
CA VAL A 378 13.53 9.65 21.09
C VAL A 378 13.73 9.05 19.71
N VAL A 379 13.83 9.89 18.67
CA VAL A 379 14.04 9.45 17.28
C VAL A 379 15.39 8.77 17.12
N CYS A 380 16.43 9.38 17.66
CA CYS A 380 17.81 8.94 17.49
C CYS A 380 18.30 8.01 18.63
N GLY A 381 17.52 7.85 19.71
CA GLY A 381 17.81 6.91 20.80
C GLY A 381 19.12 7.19 21.55
N GLY A 382 19.45 8.46 21.80
CA GLY A 382 20.73 8.87 22.40
C GLY A 382 20.79 10.35 22.80
N LEU A 383 22.00 10.87 22.99
CA LEU A 383 22.24 12.30 23.26
C LEU A 383 22.86 12.98 22.05
N SER A 384 22.36 14.18 21.74
CA SER A 384 23.04 15.12 20.85
C SER A 384 24.20 15.73 21.59
N VAL A 385 25.37 15.79 20.96
CA VAL A 385 26.51 16.51 21.49
C VAL A 385 26.93 17.56 20.47
N SER A 386 26.94 18.82 20.90
CA SER A 386 27.41 19.96 20.11
C SER A 386 28.52 20.68 20.90
N PRO A 387 29.62 21.10 20.24
CA PRO A 387 30.74 21.79 20.90
C PRO A 387 30.34 23.06 21.64
N ASP A 388 29.36 23.79 21.12
CA ASP A 388 28.93 25.10 21.63
C ASP A 388 27.57 25.06 22.37
N GLY A 389 26.94 23.89 22.42
CA GLY A 389 25.61 23.70 23.00
C GLY A 389 25.68 23.28 24.47
N ALA A 390 25.14 24.10 25.36
CA ALA A 390 24.79 23.63 26.70
C ALA A 390 23.91 22.38 26.57
N LEU A 391 24.35 21.25 27.11
CA LEU A 391 23.55 20.04 27.20
C LEU A 391 22.25 20.43 27.93
N GLU A 392 21.08 20.24 27.32
CA GLU A 392 19.81 20.44 28.04
C GLU A 392 19.81 19.53 29.28
N GLY A 393 20.01 20.13 30.46
CA GLY A 393 20.05 19.44 31.75
C GLY A 393 21.43 19.17 32.36
N VAL A 394 22.55 19.47 31.69
CA VAL A 394 23.90 19.45 32.31
C VAL A 394 24.62 20.74 31.99
N THR A 395 24.87 21.54 33.04
CA THR A 395 25.58 22.81 32.94
C THR A 395 26.94 22.64 32.26
N SER A 396 27.06 23.32 31.12
CA SER A 396 28.25 23.65 30.35
C SER A 396 29.50 23.89 31.21
N SER A 397 30.55 23.09 30.99
CA SER A 397 31.98 23.49 31.11
C SER A 397 32.98 22.35 30.85
N LEU A 398 32.55 21.13 30.51
CA LEU A 398 33.48 20.02 30.23
C LEU A 398 33.63 19.83 28.72
N PRO A 399 34.87 19.78 28.18
CA PRO A 399 35.09 19.45 26.77
C PRO A 399 34.61 18.02 26.53
N PHE A 400 33.54 17.87 25.77
CA PHE A 400 33.10 16.57 25.26
C PHE A 400 33.72 16.36 23.88
N GLY A 401 34.43 15.25 23.71
CA GLY A 401 35.13 14.94 22.48
C GLY A 401 35.47 13.45 22.39
N VAL A 402 35.82 12.99 21.20
CA VAL A 402 36.30 11.62 21.04
C VAL A 402 37.77 11.60 21.47
N ALA A 403 38.04 10.86 22.55
CA ALA A 403 39.40 10.58 22.97
C ALA A 403 39.96 9.42 22.14
N TRP A 404 41.05 9.64 21.42
CA TRP A 404 41.82 8.55 20.84
C TRP A 404 43.24 8.54 21.39
N ARG A 405 43.80 7.33 21.50
CA ARG A 405 45.21 7.12 21.83
C ARG A 405 45.92 6.69 20.56
N ASN A 406 46.92 7.45 20.15
CA ASN A 406 47.73 7.09 18.99
C ASN A 406 48.70 5.96 19.41
N ASN A 407 48.50 4.74 18.91
CA ASN A 407 49.30 3.57 19.28
C ASN A 407 50.66 3.49 18.56
N THR A 408 51.07 4.52 17.81
CA THR A 408 52.30 4.46 16.99
C THR A 408 53.59 4.79 17.73
N SER A 409 53.57 5.08 19.03
CA SER A 409 54.81 5.24 19.81
C SER A 409 54.91 4.15 20.89
N GLU A 410 55.63 3.06 20.58
CA GLU A 410 56.01 2.02 21.54
C GLU A 410 56.99 2.50 22.62
N GLU A 411 57.51 3.73 22.52
CA GLU A 411 58.45 4.30 23.48
C GLU A 411 57.92 5.60 24.08
N MET A 412 57.12 5.49 25.16
CA MET A 412 57.19 6.29 26.39
C MET A 412 55.88 6.13 27.19
N GLY A 413 56.04 5.91 28.49
CA GLY A 413 54.98 5.57 29.46
C GLY A 413 54.01 6.69 29.83
N ASP A 414 53.79 7.68 28.97
CA ASP A 414 52.75 8.70 29.11
C ASP A 414 52.10 8.90 27.73
N GLY A 415 51.16 8.01 27.39
CA GLY A 415 50.45 8.10 26.12
C GLY A 415 49.56 9.35 26.10
N GLU A 416 49.91 10.33 25.25
CA GLU A 416 49.08 11.51 25.00
C GLU A 416 47.69 11.06 24.53
N VAL A 417 46.67 11.50 25.28
CA VAL A 417 45.27 11.33 24.91
C VAL A 417 44.87 12.57 24.14
N HIS A 418 44.63 12.43 22.84
CA HIS A 418 44.07 13.50 22.04
C HIS A 418 42.56 13.46 22.18
N VAL A 419 41.97 14.57 22.59
CA VAL A 419 40.52 14.78 22.58
C VAL A 419 40.22 15.69 21.40
N GLY A 420 39.64 15.13 20.33
CA GLY A 420 39.13 15.93 19.23
C GLY A 420 37.70 16.36 19.50
N GLU A 421 37.34 17.55 19.01
CA GLU A 421 35.96 18.01 19.00
C GLU A 421 35.09 16.99 18.27
N PHE A 422 33.97 16.62 18.89
CA PHE A 422 32.99 15.71 18.31
C PHE A 422 31.65 16.42 18.21
N GLU A 423 31.22 16.63 16.98
CA GLU A 423 29.85 17.00 16.66
C GLU A 423 29.15 15.75 16.12
N GLY A 424 28.13 15.28 16.83
CA GLY A 424 27.43 14.08 16.41
C GLY A 424 26.49 13.49 17.44
N TRP A 425 26.02 12.29 17.14
CA TRP A 425 25.06 11.56 17.97
C TRP A 425 25.68 10.32 18.60
N CYS A 426 25.51 10.18 19.92
CA CYS A 426 26.03 9.04 20.68
C CYS A 426 24.88 8.22 21.26
N LYS A 427 24.91 6.89 21.05
CA LYS A 427 23.99 5.96 21.71
C LYS A 427 24.52 5.64 23.10
N ILE A 428 23.71 5.89 24.13
CA ILE A 428 24.13 5.66 25.51
C ILE A 428 23.92 4.19 25.84
N GLY A 429 25.01 3.48 26.16
CA GLY A 429 24.97 2.19 26.84
C GLY A 429 25.28 2.39 28.32
N ARG A 430 24.53 1.73 29.21
CA ARG A 430 24.93 1.64 30.62
C ARG A 430 25.64 0.32 30.83
N MET A 431 26.93 0.36 31.16
CA MET A 431 27.70 -0.81 31.59
C MET A 431 28.17 -0.55 33.03
N GLY A 432 27.42 -1.07 34.01
CA GLY A 432 27.66 -0.78 35.44
C GLY A 432 27.36 0.68 35.83
N ASP A 433 28.22 1.27 36.65
CA ASP A 433 28.10 2.66 37.14
C ASP A 433 28.73 3.71 36.18
N VAL A 434 29.28 3.26 35.05
CA VAL A 434 29.90 4.12 34.04
C VAL A 434 28.94 4.28 32.86
N VAL A 435 28.69 5.54 32.48
CA VAL A 435 27.96 5.88 31.26
C VAL A 435 28.97 5.86 30.11
N GLU A 436 29.01 4.77 29.37
CA GLU A 436 29.84 4.65 28.16
C GLU A 436 29.01 5.07 26.94
N ALA A 437 29.42 6.16 26.29
CA ALA A 437 28.89 6.54 24.99
C ALA A 437 29.53 5.63 23.93
N PHE A 438 28.76 4.70 23.36
CA PHE A 438 29.27 3.82 22.32
C PHE A 438 29.24 4.54 20.96
N SER A 439 30.34 4.36 20.23
CA SER A 439 30.69 4.72 18.83
C SER A 439 29.61 5.42 17.98
N PRO A 440 29.97 6.47 17.21
CA PRO A 440 29.10 7.01 16.18
C PRO A 440 28.74 5.93 15.14
N VAL A 441 27.50 5.98 14.65
CA VAL A 441 26.95 4.97 13.72
C VAL A 441 27.48 5.13 12.28
N ASN A 442 28.21 6.21 11.97
CA ASN A 442 28.88 6.41 10.68
C ASN A 442 30.17 7.25 10.83
N LEU A 443 31.31 6.59 10.99
CA LEU A 443 32.64 7.18 10.87
C LEU A 443 33.14 6.97 9.43
N SER A 444 32.54 7.63 8.44
CA SER A 444 33.01 7.58 7.04
C SER A 444 33.56 8.91 6.51
N SER A 445 33.62 9.97 7.32
CA SER A 445 34.25 11.23 6.91
C SER A 445 35.05 11.88 8.04
N PHE A 446 36.11 11.21 8.49
CA PHE A 446 37.28 11.92 9.02
C PHE A 446 38.43 11.62 8.07
N GLY A 447 38.61 12.52 7.10
CA GLY A 447 39.68 12.47 6.13
C GLY A 447 39.96 13.87 5.60
N GLY A 448 41.10 14.43 6.00
CA GLY A 448 41.69 15.65 5.45
C GLY A 448 41.52 16.87 6.31
#